data_AF-G2WWZ5-F1
#
_entry.id   AF-G2WWZ5-F1
#
_cell.length_a   1.000
_cell.length_b   1.000
_cell.length_c   1.000
_cell.angle_alpha   90.00
_cell.angle_beta   90.00
_cell.angle_gamma   90.00
#
_symmetry.space_group_name_H-M   'P 1'
#
loop_
_entity.id
_entity.type
_entity.pdbx_description
1 polymer ?
#
loop_
_entity_poly.entity_id
_entity_poly.type
_entity_poly.pdbx_seq_one_letter_code
_entity_poly.pdbx_strand_id
1 'polypeptide(L)'
;METAPLNYEASAGDTNKQYTATLPQDVIQCLENARFLHLATCTDDVPNVSLMNYTYLPSSPFSAAPIIAMTTNPASRKTTNLLSNPNVSLLVHDWVSHRPPTSARRPSGGSPGPEHRSSLASLLLNINTSAVSSISATINGTARLLDAGSPEERFYREQHLENNTFGSEGFGPASVEAEDGGRGCFVAGEEVRVIVVTIRDVRISDWKGSVRDFVLTTTNEDSAETAVNGVR
;
A
#
# COMPACT_ATOMS: atom_id res chain seq x y z
N MET A 1 -24.27 -25.91 3.20
CA MET A 1 -23.12 -25.57 2.34
C MET A 1 -23.55 -24.41 1.48
N GLU A 2 -23.24 -23.18 1.88
CA GLU A 2 -23.43 -22.03 0.99
C GLU A 2 -22.39 -22.15 -0.13
N THR A 3 -22.85 -22.41 -1.33
CA THR A 3 -22.03 -22.41 -2.54
C THR A 3 -21.59 -20.96 -2.81
N ALA A 4 -20.30 -20.74 -3.03
CA ALA A 4 -19.81 -19.44 -3.46
C ALA A 4 -20.60 -19.00 -4.72
N PRO A 5 -21.08 -17.74 -4.76
CA PRO A 5 -21.82 -17.26 -5.92
C PRO A 5 -20.94 -17.34 -7.16
N LEU A 6 -21.47 -17.92 -8.25
CA LEU A 6 -20.77 -18.03 -9.54
C LEU A 6 -20.90 -16.77 -10.40
N ASN A 7 -21.70 -15.80 -9.95
CA ASN A 7 -21.94 -14.54 -10.66
C ASN A 7 -21.19 -13.43 -9.94
N TYR A 8 -20.31 -12.74 -10.67
CA TYR A 8 -19.61 -11.54 -10.23
C TYR A 8 -20.33 -10.30 -10.78
N GLU A 9 -20.29 -9.18 -10.06
CA GLU A 9 -20.84 -7.91 -10.54
C GLU A 9 -20.09 -7.44 -11.80
N ALA A 10 -20.82 -6.88 -12.77
CA ALA A 10 -20.20 -6.34 -13.98
C ALA A 10 -19.24 -5.20 -13.60
N SER A 11 -17.97 -5.32 -13.99
CA SER A 11 -16.88 -4.45 -13.52
C SER A 11 -16.23 -3.60 -14.63
N ALA A 12 -16.69 -3.74 -15.88
CA ALA A 12 -16.17 -2.98 -17.02
C ALA A 12 -16.65 -1.51 -17.07
N GLY A 13 -17.61 -1.12 -16.23
CA GLY A 13 -18.15 0.25 -16.15
C GLY A 13 -17.83 0.96 -14.83
N ASP A 14 -18.38 2.17 -14.67
CA ASP A 14 -18.33 2.99 -13.45
C ASP A 14 -19.27 2.42 -12.35
N THR A 15 -19.01 1.18 -11.93
CA THR A 15 -19.86 0.43 -11.00
C THR A 15 -19.77 1.02 -9.59
N ASN A 16 -20.90 1.50 -9.05
CA ASN A 16 -20.98 2.10 -7.71
C ASN A 16 -19.96 3.23 -7.46
N LYS A 17 -19.60 3.99 -8.52
CA LYS A 17 -18.54 5.00 -8.46
C LYS A 17 -18.87 6.14 -7.51
N GLN A 18 -17.95 6.40 -6.57
CA GLN A 18 -18.05 7.45 -5.58
C GLN A 18 -16.86 8.39 -5.67
N TYR A 19 -17.11 9.69 -5.57
CA TYR A 19 -16.07 10.70 -5.48
C TYR A 19 -15.85 11.06 -4.01
N THR A 20 -14.61 11.04 -3.55
CA THR A 20 -14.25 11.27 -2.16
C THR A 20 -12.97 12.08 -2.05
N ALA A 21 -12.84 12.88 -1.00
CA ALA A 21 -11.61 13.61 -0.70
C ALA A 21 -10.54 12.71 -0.04
N THR A 22 -10.95 11.60 0.56
CA THR A 22 -10.07 10.69 1.29
C THR A 22 -10.35 9.23 0.95
N LEU A 23 -9.37 8.36 1.16
CA LEU A 23 -9.54 6.93 0.95
C LEU A 23 -10.61 6.34 1.89
N PRO A 24 -11.40 5.37 1.42
CA PRO A 24 -12.32 4.62 2.27
C PRO A 24 -11.59 3.97 3.45
N GLN A 25 -12.25 3.92 4.62
CA GLN A 25 -11.65 3.37 5.85
C GLN A 25 -11.20 1.92 5.69
N ASP A 26 -11.97 1.09 4.98
CA ASP A 26 -11.62 -0.31 4.72
C ASP A 26 -10.26 -0.43 3.98
N VAL A 27 -10.00 0.48 3.03
CA VAL A 27 -8.73 0.52 2.26
C VAL A 27 -7.59 0.98 3.14
N ILE A 28 -7.81 2.00 3.97
CA ILE A 28 -6.80 2.49 4.92
C ILE A 28 -6.43 1.37 5.89
N GLN A 29 -7.42 0.70 6.47
CA GLN A 29 -7.19 -0.42 7.39
C GLN A 29 -6.45 -1.58 6.69
N CYS A 30 -6.79 -1.87 5.42
CA CYS A 30 -6.05 -2.86 4.64
C CYS A 30 -4.58 -2.46 4.45
N LEU A 31 -4.32 -1.20 4.09
CA LEU A 31 -2.98 -0.64 3.92
C LEU A 31 -2.17 -0.56 5.23
N GLU A 32 -2.82 -0.37 6.37
CA GLU A 32 -2.14 -0.35 7.68
C GLU A 32 -1.77 -1.74 8.19
N ASN A 33 -2.54 -2.76 7.80
CA ASN A 33 -2.36 -4.13 8.28
C ASN A 33 -1.50 -5.00 7.34
N ALA A 34 -1.60 -4.78 6.03
CA ALA A 34 -0.86 -5.57 5.05
C ALA A 34 0.64 -5.27 5.12
N ARG A 35 1.46 -6.32 4.99
CA ARG A 35 2.93 -6.21 5.02
C ARG A 35 3.50 -5.79 3.67
N PHE A 36 2.89 -6.28 2.61
CA PHE A 36 3.36 -6.10 1.25
C PHE A 36 2.17 -5.74 0.37
N LEU A 37 2.47 -5.09 -0.73
CA LEU A 37 1.54 -4.92 -1.84
C LEU A 37 2.19 -5.41 -3.12
N HIS A 38 1.38 -5.62 -4.14
CA HIS A 38 1.86 -5.95 -5.47
C HIS A 38 1.83 -4.70 -6.34
N LEU A 39 2.99 -4.32 -6.90
CA LEU A 39 3.11 -3.24 -7.87
C LEU A 39 3.05 -3.83 -9.28
N ALA A 40 2.04 -3.43 -10.05
CA ALA A 40 1.94 -3.69 -11.47
C ALA A 40 2.44 -2.50 -12.29
N THR A 41 3.35 -2.77 -13.23
CA THR A 41 3.87 -1.81 -14.21
C THR A 41 3.71 -2.38 -15.61
N CYS A 42 3.70 -1.53 -16.63
CA CYS A 42 3.58 -1.97 -18.03
C CYS A 42 4.38 -1.06 -18.96
N THR A 43 5.13 -1.67 -19.87
CA THR A 43 5.88 -1.00 -20.93
C THR A 43 5.73 -1.81 -22.20
N ASP A 44 5.46 -1.15 -23.32
CA ASP A 44 5.23 -1.79 -24.63
C ASP A 44 4.22 -2.94 -24.57
N ASP A 45 3.12 -2.73 -23.84
CA ASP A 45 2.06 -3.72 -23.58
C ASP A 45 2.53 -5.02 -22.90
N VAL A 46 3.73 -5.02 -22.30
CA VAL A 46 4.27 -6.12 -21.50
C VAL A 46 4.09 -5.85 -20.00
N PRO A 47 3.14 -6.52 -19.32
CA PRO A 47 2.91 -6.32 -17.89
C PRO A 47 4.03 -6.93 -17.04
N ASN A 48 4.28 -6.32 -15.89
CA ASN A 48 5.14 -6.83 -14.83
C ASN A 48 4.49 -6.63 -13.48
N VAL A 49 4.61 -7.63 -12.60
CA VAL A 49 4.18 -7.53 -11.20
C VAL A 49 5.37 -7.77 -10.29
N SER A 50 5.54 -6.94 -9.27
CA SER A 50 6.58 -7.03 -8.25
C SER A 50 5.96 -6.97 -6.85
N LEU A 51 6.43 -7.79 -5.91
CA LEU A 51 6.10 -7.66 -4.50
C LEU A 51 6.92 -6.51 -3.89
N MET A 52 6.28 -5.61 -3.13
CA MET A 52 6.94 -4.42 -2.59
C MET A 52 6.69 -4.27 -1.10
N ASN A 53 7.75 -3.94 -0.36
CA ASN A 53 7.58 -3.23 0.91
C ASN A 53 7.07 -1.83 0.60
N TYR A 54 6.13 -1.33 1.39
CA TYR A 54 5.57 -0.01 1.17
C TYR A 54 5.36 0.75 2.46
N THR A 55 5.03 2.03 2.31
CA THR A 55 4.61 2.90 3.39
C THR A 55 3.50 3.79 2.87
N TYR A 56 2.31 3.62 3.44
CA TYR A 56 1.19 4.49 3.17
C TYR A 56 1.29 5.75 4.03
N LEU A 57 1.14 6.93 3.41
CA LEU A 57 1.07 8.20 4.10
C LEU A 57 -0.19 8.94 3.64
N PRO A 58 -1.13 9.26 4.55
CA PRO A 58 -2.36 9.98 4.18
C PRO A 58 -2.07 11.43 3.75
N SER A 59 -0.97 12.01 4.23
CA SER A 59 -0.41 13.29 3.80
C SER A 59 1.06 13.38 4.21
N SER A 60 1.78 14.36 3.67
CA SER A 60 3.18 14.62 3.97
C SER A 60 3.54 16.09 3.68
N PRO A 61 4.71 16.58 4.14
CA PRO A 61 5.15 17.94 3.82
C PRO A 61 5.28 18.23 2.32
N PHE A 62 5.40 17.19 1.48
CA PHE A 62 5.57 17.30 0.03
C PHE A 62 4.30 17.00 -0.77
N SER A 63 3.27 16.44 -0.12
CA SER A 63 2.00 16.10 -0.78
C SER A 63 0.85 16.15 0.23
N ALA A 64 -0.17 16.95 -0.08
CA ALA A 64 -1.44 16.95 0.66
C ALA A 64 -2.32 15.75 0.31
N ALA A 65 -2.10 15.11 -0.84
CA ALA A 65 -2.80 13.91 -1.27
C ALA A 65 -2.18 12.64 -0.64
N PRO A 66 -2.98 11.57 -0.46
CA PRO A 66 -2.48 10.30 0.03
C PRO A 66 -1.52 9.66 -0.97
N ILE A 67 -0.40 9.14 -0.45
CA ILE A 67 0.66 8.52 -1.25
C ILE A 67 1.09 7.17 -0.70
N ILE A 68 1.72 6.39 -1.58
CA ILE A 68 2.43 5.16 -1.21
C ILE A 68 3.90 5.35 -1.58
N ALA A 69 4.78 5.26 -0.58
CA ALA A 69 6.22 5.29 -0.75
C ALA A 69 6.79 3.87 -0.77
N MET A 70 7.71 3.60 -1.69
CA MET A 70 8.43 2.33 -1.85
C MET A 70 9.90 2.60 -2.16
N THR A 71 10.75 1.62 -1.97
CA THR A 71 12.15 1.66 -2.39
C THR A 71 12.41 0.68 -3.53
N THR A 72 13.40 0.99 -4.37
CA THR A 72 13.77 0.12 -5.49
C THR A 72 15.24 0.27 -5.87
N ASN A 73 15.82 -0.80 -6.43
CA ASN A 73 17.10 -0.74 -7.10
C ASN A 73 16.94 -0.03 -8.47
N PRO A 74 17.74 1.00 -8.79
CA PRO A 74 17.67 1.76 -10.04
C PRO A 74 17.89 0.90 -11.29
N ALA A 75 18.61 -0.22 -11.19
CA ALA A 75 18.84 -1.16 -12.28
C ALA A 75 17.70 -2.19 -12.48
N SER A 76 16.62 -2.10 -11.70
CA SER A 76 15.51 -3.06 -11.79
C SER A 76 14.61 -2.81 -13.01
N ARG A 77 13.98 -3.88 -13.49
CA ARG A 77 12.96 -3.82 -14.56
C ARG A 77 11.81 -2.87 -14.19
N LYS A 78 11.35 -2.88 -12.93
CA LYS A 78 10.34 -1.94 -12.44
C LYS A 78 10.80 -0.48 -12.56
N THR A 79 12.06 -0.15 -12.26
CA THR A 79 12.56 1.22 -12.46
C THR A 79 12.50 1.63 -13.93
N THR A 80 12.97 0.77 -14.83
CA THR A 80 12.91 1.03 -16.28
C THR A 80 11.48 1.25 -16.75
N ASN A 81 10.55 0.40 -16.30
CA ASN A 81 9.14 0.51 -16.66
C ASN A 81 8.50 1.81 -16.13
N LEU A 82 8.84 2.23 -14.91
CA LEU A 82 8.31 3.45 -14.30
C LEU A 82 8.80 4.72 -15.00
N LEU A 83 10.03 4.70 -15.52
CA LEU A 83 10.59 5.83 -16.27
C LEU A 83 9.91 6.01 -17.64
N SER A 84 9.41 4.94 -18.25
CA SER A 84 8.69 4.99 -19.53
C SER A 84 7.19 5.22 -19.36
N ASN A 85 6.58 4.61 -18.36
CA ASN A 85 5.16 4.71 -18.07
C ASN A 85 4.92 4.89 -16.56
N PRO A 86 4.55 6.11 -16.13
CA PRO A 86 4.31 6.37 -14.71
C PRO A 86 2.96 5.83 -14.22
N ASN A 87 2.07 5.35 -15.09
CA ASN A 87 0.79 4.80 -14.67
C ASN A 87 0.96 3.39 -14.09
N VAL A 88 0.55 3.22 -12.84
CA VAL A 88 0.71 1.97 -12.11
C VAL A 88 -0.60 1.52 -11.47
N SER A 89 -0.67 0.22 -11.20
CA SER A 89 -1.74 -0.37 -10.40
C SER A 89 -1.12 -1.11 -9.22
N LEU A 90 -1.63 -0.88 -8.02
CA LEU A 90 -1.20 -1.54 -6.79
C LEU A 90 -2.32 -2.43 -6.30
N LEU A 91 -1.98 -3.64 -5.87
CA LEU A 91 -2.95 -4.56 -5.26
C LEU A 91 -2.54 -4.84 -3.81
N VAL A 92 -3.46 -4.56 -2.89
CA VAL A 92 -3.35 -4.91 -1.48
C VAL A 92 -4.60 -5.68 -1.06
N HIS A 93 -4.44 -6.65 -0.16
CA HIS A 93 -5.54 -7.46 0.36
C HIS A 93 -5.29 -7.81 1.84
N ASP A 94 -6.36 -8.13 2.55
CA ASP A 94 -6.33 -8.46 3.99
C ASP A 94 -6.27 -9.96 4.29
N TRP A 95 -6.31 -10.83 3.27
CA TRP A 95 -6.16 -12.28 3.45
C TRP A 95 -4.73 -12.66 3.86
N VAL A 96 -4.59 -13.16 5.09
CA VAL A 96 -3.39 -13.83 5.66
C VAL A 96 -2.07 -13.06 5.46
N SER A 97 -2.04 -11.80 5.91
CA SER A 97 -0.79 -11.12 6.23
C SER A 97 -0.95 -10.35 7.55
N HIS A 98 -0.79 -11.03 8.68
CA HIS A 98 -0.84 -10.36 9.99
C HIS A 98 0.55 -9.84 10.37
N ARG A 99 0.64 -8.52 10.59
CA ARG A 99 1.68 -7.91 11.41
C ARG A 99 1.58 -8.50 12.83
N PRO A 100 2.65 -9.04 13.44
CA PRO A 100 2.66 -9.27 14.88
C PRO A 100 2.33 -7.94 15.56
N PRO A 101 1.41 -7.90 16.54
CA PRO A 101 1.01 -6.65 17.18
C PRO A 101 2.26 -5.99 17.77
N THR A 102 2.66 -4.84 17.22
CA THR A 102 3.80 -4.08 17.73
C THR A 102 3.44 -3.51 19.09
N SER A 103 3.82 -4.22 20.15
CA SER A 103 3.86 -3.67 21.48
C SER A 103 5.08 -2.75 21.59
N ALA A 104 4.91 -1.45 21.34
CA ALA A 104 5.74 -0.38 21.91
C ALA A 104 5.31 1.01 21.40
N ARG A 105 4.26 1.58 21.99
CA ARG A 105 4.26 3.02 22.31
C ARG A 105 4.20 3.12 23.81
N ARG A 106 5.36 3.39 24.43
CA ARG A 106 5.49 3.63 25.86
C ARG A 106 5.65 5.13 26.08
N PRO A 107 4.63 5.86 26.55
CA PRO A 107 4.86 7.09 27.28
C PRO A 107 5.00 6.74 28.77
N SER A 108 6.15 7.08 29.35
CA SER A 108 6.34 7.48 30.75
C SER A 108 5.60 6.71 31.87
N GLY A 109 6.36 5.91 32.63
CA GLY A 109 6.26 5.80 34.09
C GLY A 109 5.11 4.98 34.71
N GLY A 110 5.45 3.85 35.35
CA GLY A 110 4.63 3.23 36.41
C GLY A 110 4.38 1.72 36.31
N SER A 111 5.03 0.97 37.21
CA SER A 111 4.73 -0.40 37.71
C SER A 111 4.77 -1.63 36.78
N PRO A 112 5.31 -2.79 37.25
CA PRO A 112 5.40 -4.02 36.46
C PRO A 112 4.09 -4.81 36.52
N GLY A 113 3.43 -5.00 35.37
CA GLY A 113 2.26 -5.88 35.21
C GLY A 113 2.56 -7.04 34.24
N PRO A 114 1.98 -8.24 34.43
CA PRO A 114 2.35 -9.43 33.67
C PRO A 114 1.35 -9.68 32.53
N GLU A 115 1.71 -9.47 31.27
CA GLU A 115 0.80 -9.75 30.15
C GLU A 115 1.55 -10.48 29.02
N HIS A 116 1.83 -11.77 29.25
CA HIS A 116 2.03 -12.74 28.17
C HIS A 116 0.67 -12.91 27.47
N ARG A 117 0.44 -12.25 26.32
CA ARG A 117 -0.73 -12.57 25.49
C ARG A 117 -0.60 -14.03 25.06
N SER A 118 -1.56 -14.87 25.46
CA SER A 118 -1.51 -16.31 25.19
C SER A 118 -1.63 -16.60 23.68
N SER A 119 -0.98 -17.67 23.22
CA SER A 119 -1.06 -18.15 21.83
C SER A 119 -2.51 -18.41 21.39
N LEU A 120 -3.37 -18.81 22.34
CA LEU A 120 -4.81 -18.97 22.14
C LEU A 120 -5.52 -17.64 21.89
N ALA A 121 -5.18 -16.57 22.62
CA ALA A 121 -5.77 -15.24 22.37
C ALA A 121 -5.37 -14.72 20.98
N SER A 122 -4.12 -14.94 20.57
CA SER A 122 -3.65 -14.62 19.21
C SER A 122 -4.37 -15.47 18.15
N LEU A 123 -4.60 -16.76 18.42
CA LEU A 123 -5.35 -17.65 17.54
C LEU A 123 -6.84 -17.24 17.42
N LEU A 124 -7.49 -16.88 18.53
CA LEU A 124 -8.88 -16.41 18.53
C LEU A 124 -9.05 -15.06 17.82
N LEU A 125 -8.07 -14.16 17.95
CA LEU A 125 -8.00 -12.96 17.13
C LEU A 125 -7.86 -13.32 15.65
N ASN A 126 -6.93 -14.20 15.28
CA ASN A 126 -6.72 -14.61 13.89
C ASN A 126 -7.94 -15.29 13.26
N ILE A 127 -8.67 -16.12 14.04
CA ILE A 127 -9.90 -16.77 13.59
C ILE A 127 -11.00 -15.73 13.34
N ASN A 128 -11.20 -14.77 14.25
CA ASN A 128 -12.18 -13.71 14.04
C ASN A 128 -11.84 -12.84 12.83
N THR A 129 -10.58 -12.50 12.59
CA THR A 129 -10.18 -11.65 11.45
C THR A 129 -10.44 -12.33 10.10
N SER A 130 -10.21 -13.64 9.98
CA SER A 130 -10.48 -14.40 8.75
C SER A 130 -11.97 -14.46 8.36
N ALA A 131 -12.88 -14.19 9.30
CA ALA A 131 -14.31 -14.13 9.06
C ALA A 131 -14.87 -12.70 8.92
N VAL A 132 -14.10 -11.67 9.32
CA VAL A 132 -14.60 -10.28 9.48
C VAL A 132 -14.25 -9.35 8.32
N SER A 133 -13.16 -9.56 7.60
CA SER A 133 -12.87 -8.77 6.39
C SER A 133 -12.13 -9.60 5.36
N SER A 134 -12.52 -9.40 4.11
CA SER A 134 -12.04 -10.19 2.98
C SER A 134 -12.13 -9.34 1.72
N ILE A 135 -11.38 -8.25 1.73
CA ILE A 135 -11.35 -7.29 0.63
C ILE A 135 -10.00 -7.30 -0.06
N SER A 136 -10.03 -7.03 -1.36
CA SER A 136 -8.85 -6.61 -2.10
C SER A 136 -9.10 -5.21 -2.66
N ALA A 137 -8.12 -4.33 -2.47
CA ALA A 137 -8.12 -2.99 -3.02
C ALA A 137 -7.12 -2.91 -4.17
N THR A 138 -7.63 -2.64 -5.37
CA THR A 138 -6.83 -2.27 -6.54
C THR A 138 -6.75 -0.75 -6.58
N ILE A 139 -5.56 -0.21 -6.40
CA ILE A 139 -5.27 1.22 -6.26
C ILE A 139 -4.54 1.67 -7.52
N ASN A 140 -5.17 2.51 -8.33
CA ASN A 140 -4.52 3.08 -9.51
C ASN A 140 -3.92 4.43 -9.16
N GLY A 141 -2.72 4.70 -9.70
CA GLY A 141 -1.98 5.89 -9.37
C GLY A 141 -0.94 6.25 -10.41
N THR A 142 -0.25 7.36 -10.12
CA THR A 142 0.87 7.85 -10.92
C THR A 142 2.12 7.79 -10.08
N ALA A 143 3.09 7.03 -10.53
CA ALA A 143 4.37 6.82 -9.88
C ALA A 143 5.42 7.81 -10.38
N ARG A 144 6.31 8.23 -9.49
CA ARG A 144 7.51 9.00 -9.82
C ARG A 144 8.70 8.50 -9.03
N LEU A 145 9.85 8.50 -9.69
CA LEU A 145 11.12 8.24 -9.04
C LEU A 145 11.67 9.57 -8.51
N LEU A 146 11.99 9.63 -7.23
CA LEU A 146 12.49 10.86 -6.61
C LEU A 146 13.95 11.10 -6.95
N ASP A 147 14.32 12.36 -7.13
CA ASP A 147 15.70 12.75 -7.41
C ASP A 147 16.62 12.35 -6.26
N ALA A 148 17.75 11.73 -6.62
CA ALA A 148 18.72 11.23 -5.67
C ALA A 148 19.27 12.37 -4.81
N GLY A 149 19.23 12.20 -3.50
CA GLY A 149 19.72 13.16 -2.52
C GLY A 149 18.79 14.35 -2.27
N SER A 150 17.62 14.42 -2.90
CA SER A 150 16.63 15.48 -2.64
C SER A 150 16.09 15.41 -1.19
N PRO A 151 15.64 16.54 -0.61
CA PRO A 151 15.01 16.53 0.73
C PRO A 151 13.80 15.61 0.80
N GLU A 152 13.03 15.57 -0.28
CA GLU A 152 11.85 14.72 -0.42
C GLU A 152 12.22 13.23 -0.40
N GLU A 153 13.24 12.83 -1.17
CA GLU A 153 13.72 11.45 -1.18
C GLU A 153 14.19 11.01 0.21
N ARG A 154 14.93 11.86 0.93
CA ARG A 154 15.40 11.56 2.29
C ARG A 154 14.25 11.36 3.26
N PHE A 155 13.26 12.25 3.23
CA PHE A 155 12.08 12.17 4.10
C PHE A 155 11.32 10.85 3.90
N TYR A 156 10.95 10.52 2.66
CA TYR A 156 10.20 9.31 2.40
C TYR A 156 11.03 8.05 2.61
N ARG A 157 12.34 8.07 2.33
CA ARG A 157 13.25 6.96 2.66
C ARG A 157 13.28 6.70 4.16
N GLU A 158 13.39 7.74 4.99
CA GLU A 158 13.41 7.63 6.44
C GLU A 158 12.07 7.09 6.98
N GLN A 159 10.95 7.68 6.57
CA GLN A 159 9.62 7.18 6.92
C GLN A 159 9.41 5.71 6.50
N HIS A 160 9.93 5.34 5.33
CA HIS A 160 9.83 3.97 4.84
C HIS A 160 10.65 2.99 5.68
N LEU A 161 11.86 3.36 6.07
CA LEU A 161 12.74 2.54 6.93
C LEU A 161 12.20 2.40 8.36
N GLU A 162 11.62 3.47 8.93
CA GLU A 162 10.96 3.46 10.24
C GLU A 162 9.76 2.51 10.28
N ASN A 163 9.00 2.46 9.19
CA ASN A 163 7.81 1.62 9.09
C ASN A 163 8.13 0.15 8.73
N ASN A 164 9.32 -0.14 8.18
CA ASN A 164 9.73 -1.46 7.71
C ASN A 164 10.94 -2.05 8.48
N THR A 165 10.85 -2.11 9.81
CA THR A 165 11.97 -2.50 10.70
C THR A 165 12.20 -4.02 10.88
N PHE A 166 11.38 -4.87 10.26
CA PHE A 166 11.19 -6.29 10.59
C PHE A 166 12.34 -7.27 10.25
N GLY A 167 13.39 -6.84 9.56
CA GLY A 167 14.52 -7.71 9.18
C GLY A 167 15.53 -7.99 10.31
N SER A 168 15.38 -7.37 11.49
CA SER A 168 16.40 -7.40 12.56
C SER A 168 16.12 -8.44 13.67
N GLU A 169 14.95 -9.07 13.72
CA GLU A 169 14.51 -9.83 14.91
C GLU A 169 14.22 -11.33 14.66
N GLY A 170 14.93 -12.01 13.74
CA GLY A 170 14.80 -13.47 13.69
C GLY A 170 15.68 -14.22 12.69
N PHE A 171 16.37 -15.25 13.21
CA PHE A 171 17.00 -16.41 12.55
C PHE A 171 18.46 -16.30 12.05
N GLY A 172 19.40 -16.61 12.96
CA GLY A 172 20.61 -17.45 12.74
C GLY A 172 21.69 -17.03 11.70
N PRO A 173 22.96 -17.45 11.87
CA PRO A 173 23.99 -17.18 10.88
C PRO A 173 23.97 -18.28 9.80
N ALA A 174 23.28 -18.08 8.67
CA ALA A 174 23.53 -18.80 7.42
C ALA A 174 22.73 -18.20 6.25
N SER A 175 23.45 -17.53 5.35
CA SER A 175 23.29 -17.55 3.89
C SER A 175 21.96 -18.06 3.31
N VAL A 176 21.14 -17.15 2.79
CA VAL A 176 20.38 -17.37 1.56
C VAL A 176 20.17 -16.03 0.86
N GLU A 177 20.49 -15.98 -0.42
CA GLU A 177 20.11 -14.93 -1.36
C GLU A 177 18.58 -14.74 -1.29
N ALA A 178 18.14 -13.70 -0.59
CA ALA A 178 16.73 -13.39 -0.41
C ALA A 178 16.39 -12.17 -1.26
N GLU A 179 15.59 -12.40 -2.31
CA GLU A 179 15.02 -11.38 -3.16
C GLU A 179 14.26 -10.33 -2.31
N ASP A 180 14.75 -9.09 -2.39
CA ASP A 180 14.05 -7.82 -2.13
C ASP A 180 13.24 -7.73 -0.80
N GLY A 181 13.88 -8.08 0.32
CA GLY A 181 13.28 -8.17 1.66
C GLY A 181 13.75 -7.10 2.68
N GLY A 182 13.62 -5.81 2.37
CA GLY A 182 13.30 -4.72 3.30
C GLY A 182 14.31 -4.26 4.38
N ARG A 183 15.27 -5.07 4.82
CA ARG A 183 16.36 -4.59 5.71
C ARG A 183 17.65 -5.44 5.67
N GLY A 184 17.60 -6.66 5.14
CA GLY A 184 18.75 -7.57 5.07
C GLY A 184 19.65 -7.39 3.85
N CYS A 185 19.27 -6.57 2.87
CA CYS A 185 19.98 -6.45 1.58
C CYS A 185 20.47 -5.02 1.26
N PHE A 186 20.40 -4.07 2.20
CA PHE A 186 21.14 -2.82 2.01
C PHE A 186 22.62 -3.10 2.24
N VAL A 187 23.28 -3.67 1.22
CA VAL A 187 24.74 -3.68 1.18
C VAL A 187 25.16 -2.22 1.16
N ALA A 188 25.92 -1.79 2.16
CA ALA A 188 26.46 -0.44 2.21
C ALA A 188 27.23 -0.18 0.90
N GLY A 189 26.64 0.63 0.00
CA GLY A 189 27.17 0.86 -1.35
C GLY A 189 26.16 0.68 -2.49
N GLU A 190 25.02 -0.01 -2.28
CA GLU A 190 23.96 -0.05 -3.31
C GLU A 190 23.12 1.24 -3.29
N GLU A 191 23.06 1.91 -4.43
CA GLU A 191 22.23 3.09 -4.63
C GLU A 191 20.76 2.66 -4.68
N VAL A 192 19.97 2.96 -3.65
CA VAL A 192 18.53 2.67 -3.62
C VAL A 192 17.76 3.94 -3.87
N ARG A 193 16.78 3.89 -4.78
CA ARG A 193 15.91 5.02 -5.13
C ARG A 193 14.55 4.88 -4.47
N VAL A 194 13.88 6.02 -4.27
CA VAL A 194 12.52 6.07 -3.71
C VAL A 194 11.51 6.30 -4.82
N ILE A 195 10.46 5.48 -4.83
CA ILE A 195 9.28 5.64 -5.66
C ILE A 195 8.17 6.21 -4.78
N VAL A 196 7.48 7.24 -5.28
CA VAL A 196 6.23 7.74 -4.69
C VAL A 196 5.11 7.55 -5.68
N VAL A 197 4.02 6.93 -5.23
CA VAL A 197 2.79 6.76 -6.01
C VAL A 197 1.72 7.67 -5.42
N THR A 198 1.27 8.63 -6.21
CA THR A 198 0.08 9.43 -5.88
C THR A 198 -1.16 8.65 -6.26
N ILE A 199 -2.07 8.46 -5.31
CA ILE A 199 -3.28 7.66 -5.51
C ILE A 199 -4.34 8.48 -6.25
N ARG A 200 -4.92 7.91 -7.31
CA ARG A 200 -5.99 8.56 -8.10
C ARG A 200 -7.35 7.94 -7.85
N ASP A 201 -7.42 6.62 -7.89
CA ASP A 201 -8.67 5.89 -7.75
C ASP A 201 -8.43 4.51 -7.15
N VAL A 202 -9.48 3.95 -6.53
CA VAL A 202 -9.44 2.65 -5.86
C VAL A 202 -10.69 1.86 -6.18
N ARG A 203 -10.48 0.61 -6.57
CA ARG A 203 -11.53 -0.41 -6.68
C ARG A 203 -11.42 -1.38 -5.52
N ILE A 204 -12.51 -1.56 -4.79
CA ILE A 204 -12.64 -2.56 -3.74
C ILE A 204 -13.48 -3.71 -4.27
N SER A 205 -12.98 -4.93 -4.12
CA SER A 205 -13.75 -6.16 -4.36
C SER A 205 -13.77 -7.03 -3.11
N ASP A 206 -14.91 -7.65 -2.84
CA ASP A 206 -15.06 -8.64 -1.78
C ASP A 206 -15.13 -10.07 -2.33
N TRP A 207 -15.01 -11.05 -1.45
CA TRP A 207 -15.15 -12.48 -1.78
C TRP A 207 -16.55 -12.88 -2.25
N LYS A 208 -17.57 -12.04 -2.03
CA LYS A 208 -18.96 -12.28 -2.44
C LYS A 208 -19.23 -11.80 -3.87
N GLY A 209 -18.26 -11.13 -4.50
CA GLY A 209 -18.33 -10.65 -5.87
C GLY A 209 -18.86 -9.22 -6.02
N SER A 210 -18.99 -8.47 -4.92
CA SER A 210 -19.39 -7.05 -4.96
C SER A 210 -18.19 -6.16 -5.35
N VAL A 211 -18.45 -5.10 -6.10
CA VAL A 211 -17.43 -4.13 -6.53
C VAL A 211 -17.84 -2.70 -6.17
N ARG A 212 -16.91 -1.93 -5.61
CA ARG A 212 -17.09 -0.49 -5.32
C ARG A 212 -15.91 0.31 -5.86
N ASP A 213 -16.21 1.34 -6.65
CA ASP A 213 -15.20 2.23 -7.23
C ASP A 213 -15.17 3.58 -6.53
N PHE A 214 -13.98 4.08 -6.26
CA PHE A 214 -13.74 5.36 -5.60
C PHE A 214 -12.74 6.19 -6.40
N VAL A 215 -13.05 7.46 -6.65
CA VAL A 215 -12.14 8.42 -7.28
C VAL A 215 -11.79 9.50 -6.26
N LEU A 216 -10.50 9.76 -6.07
CA LEU A 216 -10.02 10.82 -5.20
C LEU A 216 -10.10 12.16 -5.93
N THR A 217 -10.83 13.10 -5.35
CA THR A 217 -10.85 14.49 -5.82
C THR A 217 -9.76 15.26 -5.09
N THR A 218 -8.70 15.67 -5.81
CA THR A 218 -7.72 16.60 -5.27
C THR A 218 -8.39 17.95 -5.02
N THR A 219 -8.33 18.46 -3.79
CA THR A 219 -9.04 19.68 -3.38
C THR A 219 -8.54 20.97 -4.05
N ASN A 220 -7.57 20.90 -4.95
CA ASN A 220 -7.05 22.05 -5.67
C ASN A 220 -7.04 21.73 -7.18
N GLU A 221 -7.80 22.54 -7.92
CA GLU A 221 -7.66 22.92 -9.35
C GLU A 221 -8.64 22.42 -10.44
N ASP A 222 -9.53 21.44 -10.22
CA ASP A 222 -10.45 21.02 -11.32
C ASP A 222 -11.95 21.33 -11.12
N SER A 223 -12.32 22.10 -10.09
CA SER A 223 -13.73 22.54 -9.90
C SER A 223 -14.06 23.91 -10.52
N ALA A 224 -13.15 24.50 -11.31
CA ALA A 224 -13.34 25.83 -11.88
C ALA A 224 -13.86 25.85 -13.34
N GLU A 225 -13.94 24.73 -14.07
CA GLU A 225 -14.28 24.76 -15.51
C GLU A 225 -15.66 24.22 -15.92
N THR A 226 -16.50 23.69 -15.03
CA THR A 226 -17.86 23.22 -15.41
C THR A 226 -19.02 24.09 -14.93
N ALA A 227 -18.78 25.36 -14.65
CA ALA A 227 -19.82 26.29 -14.21
C ALA A 227 -20.03 27.50 -15.14
N VAL A 228 -20.03 27.34 -16.48
CA VAL A 228 -20.63 28.37 -17.35
C VAL A 228 -21.20 27.74 -18.64
N ASN A 229 -22.53 27.61 -18.71
CA ASN A 229 -23.35 28.38 -19.68
C ASN A 229 -24.80 27.90 -19.64
N GLY A 230 -25.65 28.70 -18.98
CA GLY A 230 -27.08 28.68 -19.24
C GLY A 230 -27.36 29.20 -20.65
N VAL A 231 -28.35 28.60 -21.31
CA VAL A 231 -28.99 29.17 -22.49
C VAL A 231 -30.49 29.17 -22.24
N ARG A 232 -30.96 30.40 -22.01
CA ARG A 232 -32.24 31.03 -22.36
C ARG A 232 -33.45 30.14 -22.70
#